data_AF-A0ABD2JA53-F1
#
_entry.id   AF-A0ABD2JA53-F1
#
_cell.length_a   1.000
_cell.length_b   1.000
_cell.length_c   1.000
_cell.angle_alpha   90.00
_cell.angle_beta   90.00
_cell.angle_gamma   90.00
#
_symmetry.space_group_name_H-M   'P 1'
#
loop_
_entity.id
_entity.type
_entity.pdbx_description
1 polymer ?
#
loop_
_entity_poly.entity_id
_entity_poly.type
_entity_poly.pdbx_seq_one_letter_code
_entity_poly.pdbx_strand_id
1 'polypeptide(L)' 'MPSDNQNETEEKMAKAIFISADCWLCVFDLLPAYQLGLGIAMISHRFDVYIDEHFKTRKWALKYIQIRTKNWRK' A
#
# COMPACT_ATOMS: atom_id res chain seq x y z
N MET A 1 -6.42 37.27 26.02
CA MET A 1 -5.41 36.64 25.15
C MET A 1 -5.79 35.17 25.01
N PRO A 2 -6.17 34.67 23.82
CA PRO A 2 -6.31 33.23 23.64
C PRO A 2 -4.94 32.68 23.19
N SER A 3 -4.35 31.80 24.00
CA SER A 3 -3.18 31.02 23.63
C SER A 3 -3.68 29.77 22.91
N ASP A 4 -3.40 29.72 21.61
CA ASP A 4 -3.71 28.61 20.71
C ASP A 4 -3.19 27.28 21.26
N ASN A 5 -4.11 26.38 21.57
CA ASN A 5 -3.87 25.01 22.01
C ASN A 5 -3.60 24.06 20.81
N GLN A 6 -2.81 24.52 19.85
CA GLN A 6 -2.44 23.77 18.64
C GLN A 6 -1.57 22.52 18.95
N ASN A 7 -0.94 22.48 20.12
CA ASN A 7 0.03 21.44 20.51
C ASN A 7 -0.57 20.03 20.71
N GLU A 8 -1.83 19.89 21.15
CA GLU A 8 -2.45 18.57 21.38
C GLU A 8 -2.70 17.80 20.08
N THR A 9 -2.85 18.52 18.97
CA THR A 9 -3.10 17.93 17.64
C THR A 9 -1.80 17.48 17.00
N GLU A 10 -0.71 18.22 17.21
CA GLU A 10 0.62 17.95 16.69
C GLU A 10 1.27 16.72 17.36
N GLU A 11 1.13 16.56 18.68
CA GLU A 11 1.58 15.34 19.39
C GLU A 11 0.81 14.08 18.97
N LYS A 12 -0.48 14.20 18.64
CA LYS A 12 -1.31 13.09 18.15
C LYS A 12 -0.90 12.65 16.73
N MET A 13 -0.46 13.59 15.89
CA MET A 13 0.03 13.29 14.54
C MET A 13 1.45 12.72 14.53
N ALA A 14 2.33 13.12 15.46
CA ALA A 14 3.66 12.53 15.63
C ALA A 14 3.63 11.04 16.05
N LYS A 15 2.49 10.54 16.54
CA LYS A 15 2.25 9.12 16.87
C LYS A 15 1.73 8.29 15.70
N ALA A 16 1.40 8.90 14.55
CA ALA A 16 1.16 8.15 13.33
C ALA A 16 2.50 7.67 12.81
N ILE A 17 2.78 6.38 12.94
CA ILE A 17 4.03 5.74 12.52
C ILE A 17 4.38 6.18 11.08
N PHE A 18 5.34 7.11 10.97
CA PHE A 18 5.81 7.63 9.69
C PHE A 18 6.97 6.76 9.22
N ILE A 19 6.64 5.63 8.60
CA ILE A 19 7.61 4.76 7.93
C ILE A 19 7.89 5.34 6.53
N SER A 20 9.16 5.46 6.17
CA SER A 20 9.58 5.94 4.85
C SER A 20 9.10 5.02 3.73
N ALA A 21 8.95 5.56 2.51
CA ALA A 21 8.59 4.77 1.33
C ALA A 21 9.60 3.64 1.10
N ASP A 22 10.90 3.92 1.23
CA ASP A 22 11.97 2.91 1.07
C ASP A 22 11.80 1.72 2.01
N CYS A 23 11.46 1.97 3.28
CA CYS A 23 11.19 0.89 4.23
C CYS A 23 10.00 0.03 3.80
N TRP A 24 8.93 0.64 3.26
CA TRP A 24 7.79 -0.10 2.72
C TRP A 24 8.18 -0.93 1.49
N LEU A 25 8.99 -0.39 0.59
CA LEU A 25 9.46 -1.12 -0.60
C LEU A 25 10.28 -2.35 -0.19
N CYS A 26 11.11 -2.26 0.85
CA CYS A 26 11.82 -3.43 1.40
C CYS A 26 10.86 -4.48 1.98
N VAL A 27 9.77 -4.07 2.63
CA VAL A 27 8.75 -5.00 3.14
C VAL A 27 8.00 -5.67 1.98
N PHE A 28 7.72 -4.94 0.91
CA PHE A 28 7.02 -5.47 -0.25
C PHE A 28 7.82 -6.54 -0.99
N ASP A 29 9.16 -6.45 -1.03
CA ASP A 29 10.03 -7.48 -1.61
C ASP A 29 9.84 -8.87 -0.93
N LEU A 30 9.27 -8.92 0.29
CA LEU A 30 8.99 -10.17 1.04
C LEU A 30 7.62 -10.79 0.71
N LEU A 31 6.74 -10.04 0.04
CA LEU A 31 5.35 -10.44 -0.19
C LEU A 31 5.12 -10.85 -1.65
N PRO A 32 4.27 -11.85 -1.90
CA PRO A 32 3.93 -12.22 -3.26
C PRO A 32 3.11 -11.11 -3.94
N ALA A 33 3.38 -10.86 -5.22
CA ALA A 33 2.76 -9.78 -6.01
C ALA A 33 1.22 -9.72 -5.92
N TYR A 34 0.54 -10.88 -5.86
CA TYR A 34 -0.92 -10.90 -5.76
C TYR A 34 -1.44 -10.37 -4.41
N GLN A 35 -0.70 -10.57 -3.30
CA GLN A 35 -1.07 -10.03 -1.98
C GLN A 35 -0.87 -8.52 -1.92
N LEU A 36 0.19 -8.02 -2.57
CA LEU A 36 0.44 -6.58 -2.68
C LEU A 36 -0.67 -5.89 -3.48
N GLY A 37 -0.90 -6.33 -4.72
CA GLY A 37 -1.83 -5.66 -5.63
C GLY A 37 -3.32 -5.81 -5.26
N LEU A 38 -3.73 -6.95 -4.68
CA LEU A 38 -5.14 -7.18 -4.34
C LEU A 38 -5.47 -6.89 -2.88
N GLY A 39 -4.50 -7.09 -1.99
CA GLY A 39 -4.69 -6.90 -0.56
C GLY A 39 -4.27 -5.49 -0.13
N ILE A 40 -2.96 -5.22 -0.21
CA ILE A 40 -2.37 -4.06 0.47
C ILE A 40 -2.63 -2.75 -0.27
N ALA A 41 -2.61 -2.75 -1.61
CA ALA A 41 -2.91 -1.55 -2.41
C ALA A 41 -4.32 -1.00 -2.12
N MET A 42 -5.28 -1.88 -1.84
CA MET A 42 -6.66 -1.50 -1.57
C MET A 42 -6.88 -0.91 -0.17
N ILE A 43 -5.94 -1.07 0.76
CA ILE A 43 -6.09 -0.60 2.15
C ILE A 43 -5.96 0.93 2.22
N SER A 44 -5.16 1.53 1.34
CA SER A 44 -4.93 2.97 1.36
C SER A 44 -4.41 3.46 0.02
N HIS A 45 -4.88 4.64 -0.40
CA HIS A 45 -4.33 5.37 -1.54
C HIS A 45 -2.81 5.58 -1.43
N ARG A 46 -2.25 5.69 -0.21
CA ARG A 46 -0.79 5.80 -0.04
C ARG A 46 -0.07 4.51 -0.42
N PHE A 47 -0.65 3.35 -0.09
CA PHE A 47 -0.06 2.06 -0.46
C PHE A 47 -0.23 1.75 -1.93
N ASP A 48 -1.33 2.17 -2.55
CA ASP A 48 -1.53 2.06 -3.99
C ASP A 48 -0.36 2.70 -4.77
N VAL A 49 0.01 3.94 -4.41
CA VAL A 49 1.15 4.66 -5.02
C VAL A 49 2.47 3.91 -4.82
N TYR A 50 2.77 3.46 -3.59
CA TYR A 50 4.03 2.78 -3.32
C TYR A 50 4.11 1.41 -4.00
N ILE A 51 3.00 0.69 -4.09
CA ILE A 51 2.94 -0.63 -4.73
C ILE A 51 3.06 -0.49 -6.25
N ASP A 52 2.46 0.54 -6.84
CA ASP A 52 2.64 0.85 -8.26
C ASP A 52 4.11 1.17 -8.60
N GLU A 53 4.77 2.01 -7.80
CA GLU A 53 6.20 2.29 -7.94
C GLU A 53 7.04 1.00 -7.79
N HIS A 54 6.72 0.19 -6.80
CA HIS A 54 7.38 -1.09 -6.57
C HIS A 54 7.25 -2.04 -7.77
N PHE A 55 6.05 -2.12 -8.37
CA PHE A 55 5.83 -2.93 -9.56
C PHE A 55 6.56 -2.42 -10.79
N LYS A 56 6.70 -1.10 -10.94
CA LYS A 56 7.44 -0.48 -12.06
C LYS A 56 8.95 -0.63 -11.96
N THR A 57 9.50 -0.60 -10.74
CA THR A 57 10.96 -0.57 -10.51
C THR A 57 11.61 -1.95 -10.38
N ARG A 58 10.82 -3.02 -10.27
CA ARG A 58 11.29 -4.40 -10.05
C ARG A 58 10.73 -5.35 -11.11
N LYS A 59 11.39 -6.49 -11.30
CA LYS A 59 10.88 -7.57 -12.15
C LYS A 59 10.07 -8.54 -11.30
N TRP A 60 8.86 -8.85 -11.74
CA TRP A 60 7.91 -9.69 -10.99
C TRP A 60 7.48 -10.88 -11.83
N ALA A 61 7.37 -12.03 -11.19
CA ALA A 61 6.70 -13.19 -11.76
C ALA A 61 5.31 -13.33 -11.13
N LEU A 62 4.26 -13.07 -11.92
CA LEU A 62 2.92 -13.51 -11.58
C LEU A 62 2.90 -15.03 -11.75
N LYS A 63 3.00 -15.79 -10.64
CA LYS A 63 3.13 -17.26 -10.66
C LYS A 63 2.09 -17.95 -11.56
N TYR A 64 0.92 -18.26 -11.03
CA TYR A 64 -0.17 -18.90 -11.77
C TYR A 64 -1.44 -18.11 -11.49
N ILE A 65 -2.01 -17.50 -12.53
CA ILE A 65 -3.29 -16.81 -12.45
C ILE A 65 -4.33 -17.71 -13.10
N GLN A 66 -5.25 -18.26 -12.30
CA GLN A 66 -6.38 -19.01 -12.81
C GLN A 66 -7.56 -18.07 -13.05
N ILE A 67 -7.78 -17.69 -14.31
CA ILE A 67 -8.91 -16.85 -14.71
C ILE A 67 -10.13 -17.76 -14.95
N ARG A 68 -11.21 -17.57 -14.17
CA ARG A 68 -12.48 -18.26 -14.38
C ARG A 68 -13.47 -17.34 -15.09
N THR A 69 -13.70 -17.57 -16.38
CA THR A 69 -14.76 -16.88 -17.12
C THR A 69 -16.08 -17.61 -16.90
N LYS A 70 -17.11 -16.93 -16.36
CA LYS A 70 -18.49 -17.45 -16.43
C LYS A 70 -19.04 -17.18 -17.83
N ASN A 71 -19.31 -18.23 -18.59
CA ASN A 71 -20.05 -18.14 -19.85
C ASN A 71 -21.53 -17.90 -19.54
N TRP A 72 -21.95 -16.63 -19.47
CA TRP A 72 -23.36 -16.24 -19.33
C TRP A 72 -24.12 -16.28 -20.67
N ARG A 73 -23.97 -17.36 -21.44
CA ARG A 73 -24.79 -17.61 -22.63
C ARG A 73 -25.60 -18.89 -22.46
N LYS A 74 -26.82 -18.75 -21.94
CA LYS A 74 -28.02 -19.49 -22.32
C LYS A 74 -29.26 -18.80 -21.80
#